data_AF-A0A3N4U298-F1
#
_entry.id   AF-A0A3N4U298-F1
#
_cell.length_a   1.000
_cell.length_b   1.000
_cell.length_c   1.000
_cell.angle_alpha   90.00
_cell.angle_beta   90.00
_cell.angle_gamma   90.00
#
_symmetry.space_group_name_H-M   'P 1'
#
loop_
_entity.id
_entity.type
_entity.pdbx_description
1 polymer ?
#
loop_
_entity_poly.entity_id
_entity_poly.type
_entity_poly.pdbx_seq_one_letter_code
_entity_poly.pdbx_strand_id
1 'polypeptide(L)'
;MRQTTAMKPEATLNQFQRRCARGYKMGRGRACETERETDRSLQPKRWPSAVCGAPHPPTQWTALAGLARHATTRGFTLPELLVTIAILGILLALAAPSLREILATSELRSLSIELTSTLEQARSEAIKRGGRVTVCPSANGTSCLTNVGDWRSGWIVFTDDTRTGTTASLDTGETVLRRFQGASSNIVTTGNLPYISFASDGTSRQLNGGFLAGTLRLCTTVPSIRDDERARLYTLNAMGRITVTKPSVSAACN
;
A
#
# COMPACT_ATOMS: atom_id res chain seq x y z
N MET A 1 14.38 -48.38 -28.47
CA MET A 1 13.30 -49.16 -29.12
C MET A 1 12.29 -49.50 -28.02
N ARG A 2 11.01 -49.16 -28.01
CA ARG A 2 10.07 -48.55 -28.96
C ARG A 2 9.09 -47.66 -28.18
N GLN A 3 8.57 -46.65 -28.87
CA GLN A 3 7.46 -45.79 -28.47
C GLN A 3 6.12 -46.50 -28.75
N THR A 4 5.08 -46.19 -27.98
CA THR A 4 3.64 -46.30 -28.32
C THR A 4 2.85 -45.66 -27.16
N THR A 5 1.79 -44.88 -27.28
CA THR A 5 1.25 -43.98 -28.33
C THR A 5 0.14 -43.20 -27.61
N ALA A 6 -0.01 -41.93 -27.95
CA ALA A 6 -1.07 -41.07 -27.46
C ALA A 6 -2.46 -41.51 -27.92
N MET A 7 -3.49 -41.23 -27.13
CA MET A 7 -4.89 -41.21 -27.59
C MET A 7 -5.57 -39.93 -27.09
N LYS A 8 -6.10 -39.21 -28.07
CA LYS A 8 -6.84 -37.93 -28.01
C LYS A 8 -8.28 -38.23 -28.46
N PRO A 9 -9.28 -37.52 -27.94
CA PRO A 9 -10.24 -36.87 -28.84
C PRO A 9 -10.46 -35.40 -28.39
N GLU A 10 -10.38 -34.37 -29.23
CA GLU A 10 -11.43 -33.90 -30.17
C GLU A 10 -12.84 -33.88 -29.54
N ALA A 11 -13.67 -32.84 -29.63
CA ALA A 11 -13.58 -31.46 -30.06
C ALA A 11 -14.94 -30.85 -29.64
N THR A 12 -14.97 -29.68 -29.02
CA THR A 12 -16.15 -28.80 -29.10
C THR A 12 -15.72 -27.35 -29.17
N LEU A 13 -15.75 -26.89 -30.41
CA LEU A 13 -15.75 -25.53 -30.91
C LEU A 13 -17.09 -24.86 -30.53
N ASN A 14 -17.09 -23.71 -29.85
CA ASN A 14 -17.78 -22.49 -30.29
C ASN A 14 -18.05 -21.45 -29.19
N GLN A 15 -17.69 -20.21 -29.56
CA GLN A 15 -18.49 -18.98 -29.37
C GLN A 15 -18.70 -18.44 -27.96
N PHE A 16 -17.73 -17.67 -27.45
CA PHE A 16 -18.03 -16.47 -26.66
C PHE A 16 -17.02 -15.34 -26.90
N GLN A 17 -16.72 -15.08 -28.17
CA GLN A 17 -16.12 -13.83 -28.62
C GLN A 17 -16.90 -13.35 -29.84
N ARG A 18 -17.62 -12.23 -29.69
CA ARG A 18 -18.07 -11.25 -30.72
C ARG A 18 -19.35 -10.54 -30.25
N ARG A 19 -19.20 -9.37 -29.61
CA ARG A 19 -20.20 -8.28 -29.65
C ARG A 19 -19.50 -6.91 -29.57
N CYS A 20 -18.62 -6.66 -30.53
CA CYS A 20 -18.29 -5.32 -30.99
C CYS A 20 -18.67 -5.27 -32.47
N ALA A 21 -19.85 -4.72 -32.80
CA ALA A 21 -20.22 -4.17 -34.12
C ALA A 21 -21.75 -4.01 -34.22
N ARG A 22 -22.27 -2.91 -33.68
CA ARG A 22 -23.39 -2.15 -34.25
C ARG A 22 -22.93 -0.70 -34.08
N GLY A 23 -22.49 0.02 -35.10
CA GLY A 23 -23.05 0.12 -36.44
C GLY A 23 -24.03 1.29 -36.48
N TYR A 24 -23.52 2.52 -36.27
CA TYR A 24 -24.23 3.74 -36.66
C TYR A 24 -23.29 4.57 -37.53
N LYS A 25 -23.53 4.54 -38.84
CA LYS A 25 -22.97 5.46 -39.84
C LYS A 25 -23.77 6.76 -39.78
N MET A 26 -23.10 7.87 -39.52
CA MET A 26 -23.38 9.28 -39.90
C MET A 26 -22.37 10.11 -39.11
N GLY A 27 -21.59 11.05 -39.61
CA GLY A 27 -21.46 11.70 -40.91
C GLY A 27 -20.13 12.46 -40.93
N ARG A 28 -19.88 13.13 -42.05
CA ARG A 28 -18.65 13.82 -42.44
C ARG A 28 -18.06 14.78 -41.39
N GLY A 29 -16.73 14.80 -41.35
CA GLY A 29 -16.00 16.06 -41.49
C GLY A 29 -15.24 16.59 -40.26
N ARG A 30 -13.94 16.75 -40.51
CA ARG A 30 -13.02 17.78 -39.98
C ARG A 30 -12.27 17.50 -38.68
N ALA A 31 -11.06 18.05 -38.71
CA ALA A 31 -9.93 17.89 -37.84
C ALA A 31 -10.25 18.28 -36.39
N CYS A 32 -9.54 17.66 -35.45
CA CYS A 32 -9.46 18.14 -34.09
C CYS A 32 -8.23 19.04 -33.99
N GLU A 33 -8.48 20.33 -34.22
CA GLU A 33 -7.60 21.43 -33.89
C GLU A 33 -7.61 21.65 -32.38
N THR A 34 -6.46 22.03 -31.85
CA THR A 34 -6.23 22.34 -30.45
C THR A 34 -6.88 23.67 -30.10
N GLU A 35 -7.85 23.66 -29.17
CA GLU A 35 -8.29 24.89 -28.51
C GLU A 35 -8.14 24.80 -27.00
N ARG A 36 -7.39 25.79 -26.54
CA ARG A 36 -7.09 26.17 -25.17
C ARG A 36 -8.18 27.17 -24.79
N GLU A 37 -9.07 26.82 -23.86
CA GLU A 37 -10.09 27.76 -23.38
C GLU A 37 -10.13 27.81 -21.85
N THR A 38 -9.46 28.84 -21.34
CA THR A 38 -9.82 29.58 -20.13
C THR A 38 -11.15 30.28 -20.33
N ASP A 39 -12.15 30.06 -19.48
CA ASP A 39 -12.87 31.12 -18.74
C ASP A 39 -13.98 30.55 -17.83
N ARG A 40 -14.33 31.37 -16.84
CA ARG A 40 -15.67 31.59 -16.26
C ARG A 40 -16.25 30.64 -15.21
N SER A 41 -16.09 31.12 -13.98
CA SER A 41 -17.19 31.53 -13.10
C SER A 41 -18.40 30.58 -12.98
N LEU A 42 -18.35 29.71 -11.97
CA LEU A 42 -19.55 29.07 -11.43
C LEU A 42 -20.08 29.89 -10.26
N GLN A 43 -21.05 30.76 -10.53
CA GLN A 43 -21.99 31.23 -9.52
C GLN A 43 -23.16 30.23 -9.43
N PRO A 44 -23.64 29.85 -8.24
CA PRO A 44 -24.78 28.97 -8.09
C PRO A 44 -26.10 29.70 -8.42
N LYS A 45 -26.82 29.18 -9.42
CA LYS A 45 -28.17 29.64 -9.80
C LYS A 45 -29.16 29.42 -8.66
N ARG A 46 -29.76 30.54 -8.24
CA ARG A 46 -30.91 30.68 -7.35
C ARG A 46 -32.15 30.03 -8.00
N TRP A 47 -32.81 29.10 -7.31
CA TRP A 47 -34.09 28.52 -7.74
C TRP A 47 -35.25 29.44 -7.35
N PRO A 48 -36.24 29.69 -8.23
CA PRO A 48 -37.42 30.48 -7.89
C PRO A 48 -38.40 29.66 -7.05
N SER A 49 -38.87 30.26 -5.97
CA SER A 49 -39.93 29.77 -5.09
C SER A 49 -41.28 29.78 -5.83
N ALA A 50 -41.73 28.61 -6.30
CA ALA A 50 -43.10 28.43 -6.76
C ALA A 50 -44.04 28.34 -5.54
N VAL A 51 -44.86 29.38 -5.40
CA VAL A 51 -46.00 29.43 -4.48
C VAL A 51 -47.14 28.64 -5.13
N CYS A 52 -47.46 27.47 -4.60
CA CYS A 52 -48.70 26.75 -4.92
C CYS A 52 -49.71 27.04 -3.81
N GLY A 53 -50.72 27.85 -4.13
CA GLY A 53 -51.91 28.01 -3.28
C GLY A 53 -52.75 26.74 -3.32
N ALA A 54 -53.01 26.17 -2.15
CA ALA A 54 -53.98 25.10 -1.96
C ALA A 54 -55.20 25.66 -1.21
N PRO A 55 -56.44 25.31 -1.61
CA PRO A 55 -57.66 25.69 -0.91
C PRO A 55 -57.79 24.93 0.42
N HIS A 56 -58.18 25.65 1.46
CA HIS A 56 -58.54 25.12 2.77
C HIS A 56 -59.73 24.14 2.69
N PRO A 57 -59.72 23.00 3.40
CA PRO A 57 -60.93 22.28 3.74
C PRO A 57 -61.59 22.86 5.02
N PRO A 58 -62.92 22.83 5.15
CA PRO A 58 -63.62 23.34 6.31
C PRO A 58 -63.35 22.49 7.56
N THR A 59 -63.21 23.22 8.66
CA THR A 59 -63.18 22.82 10.06
C THR A 59 -64.32 21.91 10.46
N GLN A 60 -64.08 20.59 10.64
CA GLN A 60 -64.80 19.72 11.60
C GLN A 60 -63.93 18.49 11.94
N TRP A 61 -63.01 18.63 12.91
CA TRP A 61 -62.46 17.48 13.63
C TRP A 61 -62.99 17.56 15.06
N THR A 62 -64.14 16.92 15.27
CA THR A 62 -64.59 16.54 16.61
C THR A 62 -63.47 15.78 17.29
N ALA A 63 -63.04 16.31 18.44
CA ALA A 63 -62.08 15.71 19.32
C ALA A 63 -62.52 14.27 19.69
N LEU A 64 -61.90 13.28 19.07
CA LEU A 64 -61.73 11.98 19.68
C LEU A 64 -60.38 12.01 20.38
N ALA A 65 -60.39 12.54 21.60
CA ALA A 65 -59.37 12.29 22.61
C ALA A 65 -59.40 10.79 22.95
N GLY A 66 -58.92 9.96 22.02
CA GLY A 66 -58.76 8.53 22.17
C GLY A 66 -57.30 8.23 22.47
N LEU A 67 -56.96 8.30 23.77
CA LEU A 67 -55.81 7.67 24.41
C LEU A 67 -54.53 7.65 23.55
N ALA A 68 -53.74 8.71 23.65
CA ALA A 68 -52.32 8.60 23.37
C ALA A 68 -51.77 7.46 24.24
N ARG A 69 -51.66 6.25 23.66
CA ARG A 69 -50.97 5.14 24.29
C ARG A 69 -49.58 5.67 24.61
N HIS A 70 -49.27 5.78 25.90
CA HIS A 70 -47.88 5.86 26.33
C HIS A 70 -47.19 4.69 25.65
N ALA A 71 -46.39 4.97 24.62
CA ALA A 71 -45.45 4.01 24.10
C ALA A 71 -44.47 3.81 25.25
N THR A 72 -44.74 2.81 26.08
CA THR A 72 -43.84 2.41 27.15
C THR A 72 -42.54 2.01 26.48
N THR A 73 -41.52 2.85 26.65
CA THR A 73 -40.15 2.52 26.31
C THR A 73 -39.79 1.28 27.10
N ARG A 74 -39.74 0.12 26.43
CA ARG A 74 -39.25 -1.12 27.03
C ARG A 74 -37.75 -0.95 27.26
N GLY A 75 -37.35 -0.82 28.53
CA GLY A 75 -35.95 -0.84 28.94
C GLY A 75 -35.42 -2.27 29.02
N PHE A 76 -34.12 -2.43 28.84
CA PHE A 76 -33.43 -3.70 29.08
C PHE A 76 -33.40 -4.02 30.58
N THR A 77 -33.57 -5.29 30.92
CA THR A 77 -33.42 -5.72 32.32
C THR A 77 -31.94 -5.81 32.69
N LEU A 78 -31.60 -5.63 33.97
CA LEU A 78 -30.22 -5.79 34.47
C LEU A 78 -29.60 -7.15 34.06
N PRO A 79 -30.26 -8.32 34.23
CA PRO A 79 -29.67 -9.59 33.80
C PRO A 79 -29.47 -9.69 32.28
N GLU A 80 -30.32 -9.07 31.47
CA GLU A 80 -30.18 -9.06 30.01
C GLU A 80 -28.95 -8.26 29.57
N LEU A 81 -28.70 -7.11 30.21
CA LEU A 81 -27.47 -6.35 29.98
C LEU A 81 -26.22 -7.15 30.40
N LEU A 82 -26.28 -7.87 31.53
CA LEU A 82 -25.16 -8.71 31.97
C LEU A 82 -24.87 -9.86 31.00
N VAL A 83 -25.91 -10.55 30.52
CA VAL A 83 -25.76 -11.64 29.55
C VAL A 83 -25.22 -11.11 28.21
N THR A 84 -25.70 -9.97 27.73
CA THR A 84 -25.21 -9.37 26.47
C THR A 84 -23.74 -8.95 26.55
N ILE A 85 -23.33 -8.30 27.64
CA ILE A 85 -21.92 -7.94 27.85
C ILE A 85 -21.06 -9.19 28.02
N ALA A 86 -21.55 -10.23 28.70
CA ALA A 86 -20.84 -11.50 28.83
C ALA A 86 -20.58 -12.17 27.47
N ILE A 87 -21.62 -12.25 26.62
CA ILE A 87 -21.49 -12.79 25.26
C ILE A 87 -20.53 -11.93 24.42
N LEU A 88 -20.66 -10.60 24.49
CA LEU A 88 -19.77 -9.67 23.77
C LEU A 88 -18.30 -9.85 24.19
N GLY A 89 -18.03 -10.02 25.49
CA GLY A 89 -16.69 -10.26 26.01
C GLY A 89 -16.06 -11.54 25.45
N ILE A 90 -16.84 -12.62 25.39
CA ILE A 90 -16.40 -13.90 24.80
C ILE A 90 -16.07 -13.72 23.30
N LEU A 91 -16.93 -13.02 22.55
CA LEU A 91 -16.70 -12.77 21.13
C LEU A 91 -15.44 -11.91 20.88
N LEU A 92 -15.22 -10.86 21.67
CA LEU A 92 -14.03 -10.02 21.57
C LEU A 92 -12.74 -10.79 21.89
N ALA A 93 -12.77 -11.68 22.87
CA ALA A 93 -11.62 -12.52 23.21
C ALA A 93 -11.20 -13.43 22.04
N LEU A 94 -12.17 -13.96 21.28
CA LEU A 94 -11.91 -14.78 20.11
C LEU A 94 -11.49 -13.96 18.88
N ALA A 95 -12.00 -12.73 18.73
CA ALA A 95 -11.70 -11.88 17.58
C ALA A 95 -10.34 -11.15 17.69
N ALA A 96 -9.92 -10.76 18.90
CA ALA A 96 -8.69 -10.01 19.14
C ALA A 96 -7.41 -10.56 18.48
N PRO A 97 -7.09 -11.87 18.51
CA PRO A 97 -5.88 -12.39 17.86
C PRO A 97 -5.89 -12.18 16.34
N SER A 98 -7.03 -12.41 15.68
CA SER A 98 -7.15 -12.23 14.22
C SER A 98 -6.87 -10.80 13.77
N LEU A 99 -7.31 -9.81 14.56
CA LEU A 99 -7.03 -8.39 14.27
C LEU A 99 -5.53 -8.08 14.37
N ARG A 100 -4.83 -8.66 15.35
CA ARG A 100 -3.37 -8.46 15.49
C ARG A 100 -2.60 -9.00 14.29
N GLU A 101 -3.02 -10.15 13.74
CA GLU A 101 -2.43 -10.73 12.53
C GLU A 101 -2.66 -9.87 11.30
N ILE A 102 -3.89 -9.38 11.10
CA ILE A 102 -4.23 -8.49 9.98
C ILE A 102 -3.39 -7.21 10.03
N LEU A 103 -3.24 -6.60 11.21
CA LEU A 103 -2.44 -5.40 11.37
C LEU A 103 -0.96 -5.65 11.08
N ALA A 104 -0.38 -6.72 11.64
CA ALA A 104 1.03 -7.05 11.46
C ALA A 104 1.38 -7.42 10.00
N THR A 105 0.51 -8.17 9.31
CA THR A 105 0.69 -8.51 7.89
C THR A 105 0.52 -7.28 6.99
N SER A 106 -0.46 -6.41 7.28
CA SER A 106 -0.67 -5.15 6.57
C SER A 106 0.55 -4.23 6.70
N GLU A 107 1.10 -4.11 7.91
CA GLU A 107 2.30 -3.33 8.17
C GLU A 107 3.52 -3.87 7.41
N LEU A 108 3.83 -5.16 7.53
CA LEU A 108 4.93 -5.79 6.79
C LEU A 108 4.78 -5.59 5.27
N ARG A 109 3.55 -5.69 4.75
CA ARG A 109 3.26 -5.45 3.34
C ARG A 109 3.49 -3.99 2.95
N SER A 110 3.03 -3.03 3.77
CA SER A 110 3.20 -1.60 3.53
C SER A 110 4.68 -1.24 3.46
N LEU A 111 5.47 -1.65 4.45
CA LEU A 111 6.92 -1.45 4.48
C LEU A 111 7.61 -2.09 3.28
N SER A 112 7.18 -3.30 2.91
CA SER A 112 7.76 -4.00 1.77
C SER A 112 7.51 -3.24 0.45
N ILE A 113 6.30 -2.75 0.24
CA ILE A 113 5.96 -1.93 -0.93
C ILE A 113 6.76 -0.63 -0.93
N GLU A 114 6.81 0.04 0.21
CA GLU A 114 7.49 1.32 0.35
C GLU A 114 9.00 1.19 0.13
N LEU A 115 9.64 0.17 0.70
CA LEU A 115 11.06 -0.08 0.51
C LEU A 115 11.36 -0.40 -0.96
N THR A 116 10.56 -1.26 -1.59
CA THR A 116 10.72 -1.58 -3.02
C THR A 116 10.58 -0.33 -3.88
N SER A 117 9.52 0.45 -3.65
CA SER A 117 9.28 1.74 -4.32
C SER A 117 10.45 2.71 -4.13
N THR A 118 10.96 2.82 -2.90
CA THR A 118 12.08 3.70 -2.57
C THR A 118 13.35 3.29 -3.34
N LEU A 119 13.65 2.00 -3.38
CA LEU A 119 14.87 1.52 -4.04
C LEU A 119 14.79 1.66 -5.57
N GLU A 120 13.65 1.39 -6.18
CA GLU A 120 13.45 1.61 -7.62
C GLU A 120 13.50 3.11 -7.98
N GLN A 121 12.96 3.97 -7.10
CA GLN A 121 13.07 5.42 -7.24
C GLN A 121 14.54 5.85 -7.12
N ALA A 122 15.27 5.38 -6.11
CA ALA A 122 16.68 5.71 -5.91
C ALA A 122 17.54 5.30 -7.11
N ARG A 123 17.31 4.10 -7.64
CA ARG A 123 17.98 3.62 -8.87
C ARG A 123 17.67 4.52 -10.07
N SER A 124 16.39 4.84 -10.26
CA SER A 124 15.96 5.72 -11.36
C SER A 124 16.55 7.12 -11.22
N GLU A 125 16.69 7.62 -10.00
CA GLU A 125 17.25 8.94 -9.73
C GLU A 125 18.76 8.99 -9.98
N ALA A 126 19.49 7.94 -9.61
CA ALA A 126 20.91 7.81 -9.95
C ALA A 126 21.14 7.88 -11.46
N ILE A 127 20.33 7.13 -12.23
CA ILE A 127 20.38 7.13 -13.69
C ILE A 127 20.03 8.50 -14.27
N LYS A 128 18.93 9.11 -13.81
CA LYS A 128 18.45 10.41 -14.32
C LYS A 128 19.44 11.54 -14.07
N ARG A 129 20.10 11.55 -12.90
CA ARG A 129 21.06 12.58 -12.53
C ARG A 129 22.46 12.33 -13.10
N GLY A 130 22.75 11.11 -13.55
CA GLY A 130 24.11 10.71 -13.89
C GLY A 130 25.04 10.69 -12.67
N GLY A 131 24.48 10.60 -11.45
CA GLY A 131 25.19 10.69 -10.18
C GLY A 131 24.84 9.50 -9.27
N ARG A 132 25.56 9.37 -8.15
CA ARG A 132 25.30 8.27 -7.22
C ARG A 132 24.12 8.63 -6.32
N VAL A 133 23.26 7.66 -6.04
CA VAL A 133 22.19 7.82 -5.05
C VAL A 133 22.29 6.68 -4.04
N THR A 134 22.29 7.06 -2.76
CA THR A 134 22.46 6.13 -1.65
C THR A 134 21.21 6.13 -0.78
N VAL A 135 20.81 4.93 -0.37
CA VAL A 135 19.75 4.65 0.57
C VAL A 135 20.37 4.01 1.80
N CYS A 136 20.14 4.60 2.97
CA CYS A 136 20.63 4.06 4.23
C CYS A 136 19.53 4.07 5.30
N PRO A 137 19.55 3.11 6.24
CA PRO A 137 18.70 3.16 7.42
C PRO A 137 18.92 4.46 8.20
N SER A 138 17.84 5.05 8.72
CA SER A 138 17.89 6.32 9.45
C SER A 138 16.73 6.41 10.43
N ALA A 139 17.01 6.67 11.71
CA ALA A 139 15.99 6.82 12.74
C ALA A 139 15.50 8.27 12.93
N ASN A 140 16.37 9.26 12.65
CA ASN A 140 16.05 10.68 12.75
C ASN A 140 15.68 11.29 11.40
N GLY A 141 15.83 10.51 10.33
CA GLY A 141 15.63 10.96 8.98
C GLY A 141 16.69 11.94 8.52
N THR A 142 17.78 12.25 9.23
CA THR A 142 18.80 13.23 8.84
C THR A 142 20.21 12.65 8.73
N SER A 143 20.46 11.49 9.34
CA SER A 143 21.74 10.80 9.28
C SER A 143 21.54 9.30 9.10
N CYS A 144 22.49 8.63 8.44
CA CYS A 144 22.52 7.18 8.37
C CYS A 144 22.80 6.56 9.75
N LEU A 145 22.17 5.42 10.03
CA LEU A 145 22.50 4.60 11.20
C LEU A 145 23.84 3.91 10.99
N THR A 146 24.64 3.84 12.04
CA THR A 146 25.90 3.09 12.10
C THR A 146 25.68 1.61 12.35
N ASN A 147 24.58 1.25 13.01
CA ASN A 147 24.18 -0.14 13.20
C ASN A 147 23.72 -0.73 11.85
N VAL A 148 24.48 -1.72 11.38
CA VAL A 148 24.25 -2.38 10.09
C VAL A 148 22.87 -3.02 10.06
N GLY A 149 22.03 -2.58 9.11
CA GLY A 149 20.85 -3.34 8.69
C GLY A 149 19.58 -3.13 9.51
N ASP A 150 19.47 -2.12 10.38
CA ASP A 150 18.22 -1.79 11.07
C ASP A 150 17.25 -0.97 10.20
N TRP A 151 16.78 -1.58 9.10
CA TRP A 151 15.87 -0.94 8.13
C TRP A 151 14.46 -0.71 8.69
N ARG A 152 14.10 -1.27 9.86
CA ARG A 152 12.81 -0.98 10.51
C ARG A 152 12.73 0.46 11.02
N SER A 153 13.86 1.07 11.35
CA SER A 153 13.92 2.40 11.98
C SER A 153 13.60 3.53 11.01
N GLY A 154 13.44 3.22 9.73
CA GLY A 154 13.25 4.17 8.64
C GLY A 154 14.50 4.22 7.77
N TRP A 155 14.43 5.01 6.71
CA TRP A 155 15.55 5.20 5.80
C TRP A 155 15.45 6.55 5.09
N ILE A 156 16.58 7.00 4.57
CA ILE A 156 16.68 8.19 3.75
C ILE A 156 17.30 7.85 2.40
N VAL A 157 16.90 8.60 1.38
CA VAL A 157 17.47 8.58 0.04
C VAL A 157 18.11 9.91 -0.21
N PHE A 158 19.37 9.93 -0.66
CA PHE A 158 20.09 11.16 -0.91
C PHE A 158 21.07 11.01 -2.07
N THR A 159 21.41 12.13 -2.70
CA THR A 159 22.48 12.21 -3.70
C THR A 159 23.83 12.04 -3.02
N ASP A 160 24.70 11.21 -3.56
CA ASP A 160 25.94 10.79 -2.92
C ASP A 160 27.15 11.10 -3.82
N ASP A 161 27.19 12.35 -4.28
CA ASP A 161 28.12 12.80 -5.32
C ASP A 161 29.49 13.20 -4.75
N THR A 162 29.58 13.41 -3.43
CA THR A 162 30.78 13.91 -2.74
C THR A 162 31.50 12.87 -1.90
N ARG A 163 31.15 11.59 -2.04
CA ARG A 163 31.63 10.53 -1.13
C ARG A 163 33.15 10.40 -1.11
N THR A 164 33.71 10.43 0.10
CA THR A 164 35.13 10.18 0.38
C THR A 164 35.39 8.96 1.26
N GLY A 165 34.35 8.43 1.94
CA GLY A 165 34.44 7.29 2.86
C GLY A 165 33.83 5.98 2.33
N THR A 166 34.02 4.90 3.09
CA THR A 166 33.47 3.56 2.77
C THR A 166 32.14 3.25 3.47
N THR A 167 31.71 4.14 4.36
CA THR A 167 30.45 4.08 5.10
C THR A 167 29.44 5.08 4.56
N ALA A 168 28.15 4.74 4.60
CA ALA A 168 27.10 5.66 4.19
C ALA A 168 26.95 6.77 5.24
N SER A 169 27.13 8.02 4.81
CA SER A 169 26.91 9.24 5.60
C SER A 169 26.32 10.31 4.69
N LEU A 170 25.43 11.14 5.23
CA LEU A 170 24.97 12.33 4.51
C LEU A 170 26.02 13.42 4.68
N ASP A 171 26.74 13.73 3.60
CA ASP A 171 27.85 14.68 3.62
C ASP A 171 27.39 16.10 3.22
N THR A 172 28.21 17.12 3.48
CA THR A 172 27.87 18.50 3.14
C THR A 172 27.78 18.68 1.62
N GLY A 173 26.66 19.22 1.14
CA GLY A 173 26.38 19.40 -0.30
C GLY A 173 25.48 18.31 -0.88
N GLU A 174 25.22 17.24 -0.13
CA GLU A 174 24.29 16.19 -0.52
C GLU A 174 22.85 16.56 -0.17
N THR A 175 21.93 16.24 -1.08
CA THR A 175 20.52 16.56 -0.91
C THR A 175 19.72 15.30 -0.60
N VAL A 176 18.94 15.34 0.47
CA VAL A 176 17.98 14.28 0.79
C VAL A 176 16.76 14.39 -0.13
N LEU A 177 16.56 13.35 -0.94
CA LEU A 177 15.51 13.23 -1.93
C LEU A 177 14.21 12.71 -1.33
N ARG A 178 14.31 11.81 -0.35
CA ARG A 178 13.15 11.20 0.33
C ARG A 178 13.52 10.74 1.72
N ARG A 179 12.56 10.83 2.63
CA ARG A 179 12.65 10.31 4.00
C ARG A 179 11.47 9.37 4.25
N PHE A 180 11.74 8.23 4.86
CA PHE A 180 10.73 7.31 5.32
C PHE A 180 10.91 7.10 6.83
N GLN A 181 9.80 7.21 7.57
CA GLN A 181 9.78 7.01 9.01
C GLN A 181 9.62 5.52 9.31
N GLY A 182 10.32 5.04 10.33
CA GLY A 182 10.32 3.64 10.71
C GLY A 182 8.94 3.05 11.07
N ALA A 183 8.91 1.73 11.07
CA ALA A 183 7.76 0.92 11.43
C ALA A 183 7.61 0.72 12.95
N SER A 184 6.51 0.09 13.34
CA SER A 184 6.24 -0.33 14.73
C SER A 184 7.26 -1.35 15.23
N SER A 185 7.22 -1.62 16.54
CA SER A 185 8.11 -2.53 17.25
C SER A 185 8.01 -4.01 16.83
N ASN A 186 7.02 -4.38 16.01
CA ASN A 186 6.76 -5.78 15.64
C ASN A 186 7.51 -6.25 14.39
N ILE A 187 8.42 -5.42 13.85
CA ILE A 187 9.22 -5.72 12.66
C ILE A 187 10.69 -5.81 13.03
N VAL A 188 11.33 -6.90 12.62
CA VAL A 188 12.77 -7.13 12.75
C VAL A 188 13.40 -7.19 11.36
N THR A 189 14.61 -6.65 11.23
CA THR A 189 15.36 -6.66 9.99
C THR A 189 16.69 -7.40 10.16
N THR A 190 17.01 -8.26 9.21
CA THR A 190 18.23 -9.07 9.22
C THR A 190 18.84 -9.06 7.82
N GLY A 191 20.16 -9.17 7.70
CA GLY A 191 20.83 -9.14 6.41
C GLY A 191 22.21 -8.49 6.46
N ASN A 192 22.85 -8.41 5.30
CA ASN A 192 24.21 -7.90 5.16
C ASN A 192 24.29 -6.61 4.32
N LEU A 193 23.15 -5.93 4.13
CA LEU A 193 23.06 -4.66 3.43
C LEU A 193 22.97 -3.51 4.45
N PRO A 194 24.10 -2.89 4.85
CA PRO A 194 24.09 -1.69 5.72
C PRO A 194 23.50 -0.48 5.02
N TYR A 195 23.64 -0.42 3.69
CA TYR A 195 23.13 0.61 2.81
C TYR A 195 22.92 -0.02 1.42
N ILE A 196 22.20 0.68 0.56
CA ILE A 196 22.02 0.33 -0.85
C ILE A 196 22.33 1.57 -1.67
N SER A 197 23.34 1.49 -2.53
CA SER A 197 23.79 2.60 -3.36
C SER A 197 23.84 2.22 -4.83
N PHE A 198 23.30 3.10 -5.67
CA PHE A 198 23.24 2.96 -7.12
C PHE A 198 24.15 3.97 -7.79
N ALA A 199 24.94 3.51 -8.76
CA ALA A 199 25.72 4.37 -9.64
C ALA A 199 24.86 4.89 -10.81
N SER A 200 25.43 5.80 -11.60
CA SER A 200 24.77 6.44 -12.74
C SER A 200 24.33 5.49 -13.86
N ASP A 201 24.93 4.30 -13.93
CA ASP A 201 24.54 3.21 -14.85
C ASP A 201 23.43 2.31 -14.26
N GLY A 202 22.95 2.61 -13.04
CA GLY A 202 21.97 1.82 -12.32
C GLY A 202 22.51 0.53 -11.71
N THR A 203 23.83 0.28 -11.76
CA THR A 203 24.45 -0.83 -11.03
C THR A 203 24.53 -0.52 -9.55
N SER A 204 24.48 -1.55 -8.72
CA SER A 204 24.70 -1.38 -7.28
C SER A 204 26.18 -1.45 -6.97
N ARG A 205 26.69 -0.38 -6.38
CA ARG A 205 28.12 -0.20 -6.10
C ARG A 205 28.32 0.09 -4.64
N GLN A 206 29.27 -0.59 -4.03
CA GLN A 206 29.76 -0.20 -2.72
C GLN A 206 30.40 1.19 -2.80
N LEU A 207 30.53 1.84 -1.65
CA LEU A 207 31.11 3.18 -1.57
C LEU A 207 32.62 3.19 -1.82
N ASN A 208 33.28 2.04 -1.67
CA ASN A 208 34.67 1.81 -2.07
C ASN A 208 34.85 1.51 -3.58
N GLY A 209 33.77 1.54 -4.39
CA GLY A 209 33.78 1.25 -5.82
C GLY A 209 33.56 -0.23 -6.21
N GLY A 210 33.57 -1.15 -5.24
CA GLY A 210 33.28 -2.57 -5.45
C GLY A 210 31.82 -2.85 -5.83
N PHE A 211 31.53 -4.10 -6.19
CA PHE A 211 30.14 -4.53 -6.44
C PHE A 211 29.39 -4.66 -5.12
N LEU A 212 28.19 -4.07 -5.03
CA LEU A 212 27.30 -4.25 -3.89
C LEU A 212 26.25 -5.31 -4.23
N ALA A 213 26.28 -6.42 -3.50
CA ALA A 213 25.26 -7.45 -3.55
C ALA A 213 25.01 -7.99 -2.15
N GLY A 214 23.81 -8.48 -1.89
CA GLY A 214 23.46 -8.97 -0.58
C GLY A 214 21.98 -9.23 -0.41
N THR A 215 21.62 -9.49 0.83
CA THR A 215 20.24 -9.78 1.22
C THR A 215 19.81 -8.90 2.37
N LEU A 216 18.55 -8.49 2.33
CA LEU A 216 17.85 -7.83 3.43
C LEU A 216 16.54 -8.57 3.64
N ARG A 217 16.22 -8.91 4.87
CA ARG A 217 15.01 -9.61 5.23
C ARG A 217 14.23 -8.78 6.23
N LEU A 218 12.95 -8.57 5.93
CA LEU A 218 11.98 -7.96 6.83
C LEU A 218 11.09 -9.07 7.40
N CYS A 219 10.87 -9.04 8.70
CA CYS A 219 10.20 -10.09 9.45
C CYS A 219 9.21 -9.49 10.43
N THR A 220 8.01 -10.06 10.56
CA THR A 220 7.14 -9.76 11.72
C THR A 220 7.42 -10.73 12.88
N THR A 221 7.41 -10.21 14.11
CA THR A 221 7.62 -10.98 15.35
C THR A 221 6.34 -11.64 15.87
N VAL A 222 5.21 -11.47 15.20
CA VAL A 222 3.93 -12.06 15.60
C VAL A 222 3.95 -13.58 15.33
N PRO A 223 3.88 -14.43 16.37
CA PRO A 223 4.12 -15.87 16.22
C PRO A 223 2.96 -16.62 15.54
N SER A 224 1.74 -16.09 15.59
CA SER A 224 0.54 -16.75 15.07
C SER A 224 0.41 -16.73 13.53
N ILE A 225 1.20 -15.90 12.85
CA ILE A 225 1.28 -15.85 11.38
C ILE A 225 2.13 -17.00 10.87
N ARG A 226 1.73 -17.61 9.75
CA ARG A 226 2.48 -18.69 9.07
C ARG A 226 3.84 -18.21 8.58
N ASP A 227 4.83 -19.10 8.55
CA ASP A 227 6.23 -18.74 8.23
C ASP A 227 6.41 -18.12 6.83
N ASP A 228 5.67 -18.62 5.86
CA ASP A 228 5.69 -18.14 4.47
C ASP A 228 5.10 -16.73 4.31
N GLU A 229 4.29 -16.28 5.27
CA GLU A 229 3.68 -14.96 5.26
C GLU A 229 4.40 -13.97 6.16
N ARG A 230 5.13 -14.44 7.19
CA ARG A 230 5.80 -13.61 8.20
C ARG A 230 7.02 -12.83 7.70
N ALA A 231 7.56 -13.17 6.52
CA ALA A 231 8.83 -12.62 6.05
C ALA A 231 8.82 -12.16 4.59
N ARG A 232 9.66 -11.17 4.28
CA ARG A 232 9.99 -10.73 2.91
C ARG A 232 11.51 -10.68 2.76
N LEU A 233 12.04 -11.41 1.79
CA LEU A 233 13.47 -11.45 1.48
C LEU A 233 13.75 -10.62 0.22
N TYR A 234 14.56 -9.59 0.38
CA TYR A 234 15.14 -8.79 -0.67
C TYR A 234 16.50 -9.37 -1.03
N THR A 235 16.71 -9.60 -2.31
CA THR A 235 18.00 -9.98 -2.87
C THR A 235 18.42 -8.91 -3.87
N LEU A 236 19.57 -8.28 -3.61
CA LEU A 236 20.22 -7.30 -4.46
C LEU A 236 21.41 -7.97 -5.16
N ASN A 237 21.42 -7.93 -6.49
CA ASN A 237 22.59 -8.32 -7.27
C ASN A 237 23.41 -7.10 -7.66
N ALA A 238 24.66 -7.32 -8.12
CA ALA A 238 25.58 -6.26 -8.55
C ALA A 238 25.06 -5.37 -9.70
N MET A 239 24.09 -5.85 -10.47
CA MET A 239 23.46 -5.12 -11.57
C MET A 239 22.32 -4.20 -11.08
N GLY A 240 22.19 -4.02 -9.76
CA GLY A 240 21.17 -3.18 -9.13
C GLY A 240 19.75 -3.75 -9.18
N ARG A 241 19.56 -5.00 -9.64
CA ARG A 241 18.22 -5.64 -9.67
C ARG A 241 17.86 -6.08 -8.25
N ILE A 242 16.66 -5.69 -7.84
CA ILE A 242 16.07 -6.10 -6.58
C ILE A 242 15.00 -7.16 -6.87
N THR A 243 15.04 -8.25 -6.12
CA THR A 243 14.00 -9.29 -6.17
C THR A 243 13.46 -9.49 -4.77
N VAL A 244 12.14 -9.51 -4.65
CA VAL A 244 11.44 -9.75 -3.38
C VAL A 244 10.79 -11.12 -3.43
N THR A 245 11.07 -11.96 -2.44
CA THR A 245 10.51 -13.32 -2.33
C THR A 245 9.91 -13.56 -0.94
N LYS A 246 9.01 -14.55 -0.86
CA LYS A 246 8.44 -15.06 0.39
C LYS A 246 9.17 -16.35 0.78
N PRO A 247 10.08 -16.35 1.78
CA PRO A 247 10.80 -17.55 2.19
C PRO A 247 9.95 -18.45 3.11
N SER A 248 10.21 -19.76 3.17
CA SER A 248 9.45 -20.72 4.00
C SER A 248 10.26 -21.28 5.19
N VAL A 249 9.57 -21.50 6.32
CA VAL A 249 9.82 -22.34 7.53
C VAL A 249 11.13 -22.20 8.34
N SER A 250 12.25 -21.69 7.83
CA SER A 250 13.49 -21.59 8.64
C SER A 250 14.19 -20.24 8.60
N ALA A 251 13.54 -19.22 8.03
CA ALA A 251 14.08 -17.88 7.94
C ALA A 251 13.90 -17.16 9.29
N ALA A 252 14.56 -17.66 10.35
CA ALA A 252 14.38 -17.21 11.72
C ALA A 252 14.40 -15.67 11.80
N CYS A 253 13.26 -15.11 12.20
CA CYS A 253 13.11 -13.71 12.58
C CYS A 253 13.69 -13.45 13.99
N ASN A 254 14.81 -14.14 14.30
CA ASN A 254 15.60 -14.05 15.53
C ASN A 254 16.97 -13.49 15.18
#